data_AF-A0A8H4KEU6-F1
#
_entry.id   AF-A0A8H4KEU6-F1
#
_cell.length_a   1.000
_cell.length_b   1.000
_cell.length_c   1.000
_cell.angle_alpha   90.00
_cell.angle_beta   90.00
_cell.angle_gamma   90.00
#
_symmetry.space_group_name_H-M   'P 1'
#
loop_
_entity.id
_entity.type
_entity.pdbx_description
1 polymer ?
#
loop_
_entity_poly.entity_id
_entity_poly.type
_entity_poly.pdbx_seq_one_letter_code
_entity_poly.pdbx_strand_id
1 'polypeptide(L)'
;MQVDHRSSNSCQDYIAISGGLGSSDYVFKELESYFNSLAREANSCVVGSKVLRNNGDARTVVVSGLLEDRKDQAHALREYFARANYGIIVRSPSPSLRERIEWHVKYGDTIKVNKSTTIKITRSLRTNDQRKWIVEIVCLSGERHHLPEDTIHATDSKLSFVKNSGICETTPGVNQYSGYLSVGKDANMWFWFFESRNNPQTAPLVSWFGGGPGNSAQYGMFTQHGPCEILENSTEPTLREYSLNTHANVLYIDQPIGSGFSYGDGGKVNSTEDCSPYVWTFLQLWFEAFTEYENRELSVFTESYGGHTGPEIVNYILDKNLEIKAGKVSGDVIDIKALSTSNAWFDARIQEKANLDFALDNSYRPLINESLYQDLLVKYKTKVVPSLKKCDETGTTKDCFAAYRDYLDNIEQPIWTSAMDKYTDWIMADIQPGGVRPPTGHEEYLQRADVQNAIGARVNYTDSGGQGGILESGDDAKSFLGELSRIVQDGVQVLIWAGDSDYVCNWVGTKRVADAVNWPRKKEFSEKELKPYKVHGAQKATFKSVENLHYARVFNAGHNVWWYQPETSLQLITQLLSEKGLSST
;
A
#
# COMPACT_ATOMS: atom_id res chain seq x y z
N MET A 1 -18.08 -28.68 67.12
CA MET A 1 -17.52 -29.56 66.08
C MET A 1 -16.56 -28.75 65.23
N GLN A 2 -15.52 -29.36 64.68
CA GLN A 2 -14.51 -28.66 63.89
C GLN A 2 -14.91 -28.54 62.41
N VAL A 3 -14.53 -27.38 61.87
CA VAL A 3 -14.16 -27.08 60.48
C VAL A 3 -13.72 -28.30 59.66
N ASP A 4 -14.24 -28.46 58.42
CA ASP A 4 -13.33 -28.33 57.26
C ASP A 4 -13.93 -27.98 55.86
N HIS A 5 -13.05 -27.38 55.05
CA HIS A 5 -12.98 -27.27 53.57
C HIS A 5 -14.07 -26.53 52.73
N ARG A 6 -13.82 -25.21 52.56
CA ARG A 6 -13.56 -24.46 51.28
C ARG A 6 -14.47 -24.61 50.03
N SER A 7 -14.81 -23.44 49.43
CA SER A 7 -14.92 -23.13 47.96
C SER A 7 -15.95 -23.88 47.08
N SER A 8 -16.42 -23.39 45.91
CA SER A 8 -16.55 -22.05 45.28
C SER A 8 -17.36 -22.15 43.96
N ASN A 9 -17.94 -21.04 43.49
CA ASN A 9 -18.39 -20.69 42.11
C ASN A 9 -18.60 -21.75 40.99
N SER A 10 -19.68 -21.52 40.22
CA SER A 10 -19.74 -21.42 38.73
C SER A 10 -20.50 -22.46 37.87
N CYS A 11 -21.08 -21.91 36.81
CA CYS A 11 -21.32 -22.40 35.44
C CYS A 11 -21.79 -23.84 35.13
N GLN A 12 -22.91 -23.89 34.41
CA GLN A 12 -23.42 -25.03 33.63
C GLN A 12 -23.57 -24.59 32.15
N ASP A 13 -23.53 -25.55 31.22
CA ASP A 13 -23.70 -25.40 29.76
C ASP A 13 -24.24 -26.75 29.18
N TYR A 14 -24.46 -26.86 27.86
CA TYR A 14 -24.62 -28.14 27.14
C TYR A 14 -23.96 -28.10 25.73
N ILE A 15 -22.88 -28.87 25.50
CA ILE A 15 -22.03 -28.85 24.27
C ILE A 15 -22.88 -29.01 23.00
N ALA A 16 -22.61 -28.24 21.93
CA ALA A 16 -23.26 -28.41 20.63
C ALA A 16 -22.33 -28.21 19.43
N ILE A 17 -22.59 -28.96 18.34
CA ILE A 17 -21.92 -28.88 17.05
C ILE A 17 -22.99 -28.77 15.97
N SER A 18 -22.92 -27.71 15.15
CA SER A 18 -23.84 -27.48 14.02
C SER A 18 -23.17 -27.85 12.70
N GLY A 19 -23.90 -28.58 11.86
CA GLY A 19 -23.46 -29.00 10.53
C GLY A 19 -24.35 -28.43 9.43
N GLY A 20 -23.73 -28.04 8.31
CA GLY A 20 -24.44 -27.73 7.07
C GLY A 20 -25.21 -28.94 6.50
N LEU A 21 -25.93 -28.70 5.41
CA LEU A 21 -26.71 -29.72 4.67
C LEU A 21 -25.86 -30.98 4.35
N GLY A 22 -26.05 -32.07 5.11
CA GLY A 22 -25.40 -33.37 4.80
C GLY A 22 -25.03 -34.29 5.97
N SER A 23 -25.29 -33.92 7.24
CA SER A 23 -24.97 -34.73 8.43
C SER A 23 -25.77 -36.05 8.52
N SER A 24 -25.26 -37.08 7.85
CA SER A 24 -25.88 -38.42 7.78
C SER A 24 -25.70 -39.27 9.05
N ASP A 25 -26.58 -40.26 9.23
CA ASP A 25 -26.54 -41.29 10.29
C ASP A 25 -25.19 -41.97 10.49
N TYR A 26 -24.34 -41.99 9.46
CA TYR A 26 -23.00 -42.56 9.55
C TYR A 26 -22.10 -41.74 10.50
N VAL A 27 -22.08 -40.41 10.35
CA VAL A 27 -21.30 -39.51 11.22
C VAL A 27 -21.81 -39.58 12.67
N PHE A 28 -23.13 -39.70 12.83
CA PHE A 28 -23.76 -39.89 14.15
C PHE A 28 -23.29 -41.20 14.81
N LYS A 29 -23.28 -42.32 14.06
CA LYS A 29 -22.82 -43.62 14.56
C LYS A 29 -21.34 -43.67 14.90
N GLU A 30 -20.48 -43.02 14.12
CA GLU A 30 -19.03 -42.99 14.42
C GLU A 30 -18.78 -42.19 15.71
N LEU A 31 -19.43 -41.03 15.89
CA LEU A 31 -19.36 -40.25 17.14
C LEU A 31 -19.95 -41.00 18.34
N GLU A 32 -21.07 -41.70 18.15
CA GLU A 32 -21.69 -42.53 19.20
C GLU A 32 -20.80 -43.74 19.57
N SER A 33 -20.22 -44.42 18.58
CA SER A 33 -19.29 -45.55 18.79
C SER A 33 -18.03 -45.10 19.53
N TYR A 34 -17.48 -43.95 19.12
CA TYR A 34 -16.37 -43.26 19.77
C TYR A 34 -16.67 -43.02 21.26
N PHE A 35 -17.66 -42.18 21.60
CA PHE A 35 -18.00 -41.89 23.01
C PHE A 35 -18.34 -43.14 23.84
N ASN A 36 -18.79 -44.24 23.21
CA ASN A 36 -19.06 -45.53 23.88
C ASN A 36 -17.83 -46.44 24.07
N SER A 37 -16.73 -46.28 23.34
CA SER A 37 -15.45 -46.95 23.64
C SER A 37 -14.68 -46.18 24.70
N LEU A 38 -14.66 -44.85 24.56
CA LEU A 38 -14.07 -43.90 25.50
C LEU A 38 -14.54 -44.23 26.94
N ALA A 39 -15.84 -44.46 27.06
CA ALA A 39 -16.59 -44.75 28.28
C ALA A 39 -16.16 -45.99 29.09
N ARG A 40 -15.29 -46.85 28.53
CA ARG A 40 -14.94 -48.16 29.13
C ARG A 40 -13.58 -48.17 29.81
N GLU A 41 -12.85 -47.06 29.76
CA GLU A 41 -11.56 -46.93 30.41
C GLU A 41 -11.67 -46.56 31.89
N ALA A 42 -10.71 -47.01 32.70
CA ALA A 42 -10.68 -46.74 34.13
C ALA A 42 -10.51 -45.23 34.45
N ASN A 43 -11.11 -44.81 35.57
CA ASN A 43 -11.03 -43.46 36.18
C ASN A 43 -11.45 -42.32 35.24
N SER A 44 -12.70 -42.37 34.76
CA SER A 44 -13.15 -41.57 33.62
C SER A 44 -13.44 -40.06 33.97
N CYS A 45 -13.58 -39.12 32.99
CA CYS A 45 -14.26 -37.78 33.03
C CYS A 45 -15.39 -37.13 32.02
N VAL A 46 -16.27 -37.43 30.98
CA VAL A 46 -16.89 -38.33 29.88
C VAL A 46 -18.29 -39.02 30.12
N VAL A 47 -18.37 -40.38 30.26
CA VAL A 47 -19.56 -41.24 30.63
C VAL A 47 -20.73 -40.56 31.32
N GLY A 48 -21.94 -40.97 30.92
CA GLY A 48 -23.15 -40.19 31.11
C GLY A 48 -23.38 -39.25 29.92
N SER A 49 -22.29 -38.81 29.28
CA SER A 49 -22.32 -38.20 27.94
C SER A 49 -23.12 -39.04 26.95
N LYS A 50 -24.05 -38.36 26.28
CA LYS A 50 -24.97 -38.92 25.30
C LYS A 50 -25.03 -38.00 24.08
N VAL A 51 -25.03 -38.60 22.89
CA VAL A 51 -25.22 -37.88 21.62
C VAL A 51 -26.72 -37.66 21.44
N LEU A 52 -27.17 -36.41 21.46
CA LEU A 52 -28.58 -36.07 21.23
C LEU A 52 -28.81 -35.64 19.79
N ARG A 53 -29.90 -36.14 19.20
CA ARG A 53 -30.35 -35.83 17.83
C ARG A 53 -31.62 -34.98 17.92
N ASN A 54 -31.62 -33.79 17.31
CA ASN A 54 -32.83 -32.99 17.22
C ASN A 54 -33.75 -33.54 16.12
N ASN A 55 -34.99 -33.90 16.45
CA ASN A 55 -35.92 -34.57 15.53
C ASN A 55 -36.68 -33.61 14.60
N GLY A 56 -36.48 -32.30 14.72
CA GLY A 56 -37.02 -31.32 13.76
C GLY A 56 -36.13 -31.13 12.52
N ASP A 57 -34.80 -31.14 12.70
CA ASP A 57 -33.84 -30.99 11.61
C ASP A 57 -32.51 -31.66 11.99
N ALA A 58 -32.02 -32.57 11.15
CA ALA A 58 -30.97 -33.54 11.50
C ALA A 58 -29.53 -32.98 11.45
N ARG A 59 -29.35 -31.73 11.90
CA ARG A 59 -28.18 -30.88 11.63
C ARG A 59 -27.44 -30.31 12.86
N THR A 60 -27.93 -30.58 14.07
CA THR A 60 -27.24 -30.19 15.31
C THR A 60 -27.10 -31.39 16.23
N VAL A 61 -25.87 -31.65 16.68
CA VAL A 61 -25.55 -32.63 17.73
C VAL A 61 -25.33 -31.87 19.03
N VAL A 62 -25.95 -32.32 20.12
CA VAL A 62 -25.68 -31.84 21.48
C VAL A 62 -25.04 -32.97 22.28
N VAL A 63 -23.95 -32.68 23.00
CA VAL A 63 -23.21 -33.59 23.89
C VAL A 63 -23.29 -33.05 25.32
N SER A 64 -23.48 -33.94 26.28
CA SER A 64 -23.73 -33.58 27.69
C SER A 64 -22.57 -34.04 28.56
N GLY A 65 -21.51 -33.24 28.70
CA GLY A 65 -20.39 -33.61 29.58
C GLY A 65 -19.44 -32.49 30.01
N LEU A 66 -18.96 -32.50 31.26
CA LEU A 66 -17.92 -31.58 31.78
C LEU A 66 -16.67 -32.39 32.21
N LEU A 67 -15.50 -31.98 31.73
CA LEU A 67 -14.22 -32.65 31.92
C LEU A 67 -13.41 -31.99 33.06
N GLU A 68 -13.28 -32.66 34.20
CA GLU A 68 -12.35 -32.29 35.29
C GLU A 68 -11.46 -33.47 35.70
N ASP A 69 -10.18 -33.20 35.97
CA ASP A 69 -9.27 -34.16 36.62
C ASP A 69 -9.35 -34.00 38.14
N ARG A 70 -9.59 -35.12 38.86
CA ARG A 70 -9.77 -35.12 40.31
C ARG A 70 -8.46 -35.21 41.11
N LYS A 71 -7.30 -35.34 40.46
CA LYS A 71 -6.07 -35.74 41.17
C LYS A 71 -5.28 -34.57 41.78
N ASP A 72 -5.16 -33.45 41.06
CA ASP A 72 -4.11 -32.46 41.35
C ASP A 72 -4.63 -31.06 41.77
N GLN A 73 -5.94 -30.79 41.72
CA GLN A 73 -6.59 -29.49 42.05
C GLN A 73 -5.96 -28.23 41.42
N ALA A 74 -5.24 -28.37 40.30
CA ALA A 74 -4.62 -27.27 39.57
C ALA A 74 -5.19 -27.15 38.15
N HIS A 75 -5.66 -25.96 37.77
CA HIS A 75 -6.20 -25.71 36.43
C HIS A 75 -5.08 -25.69 35.38
N ALA A 76 -4.95 -26.78 34.61
CA ALA A 76 -4.16 -26.81 33.38
C ALA A 76 -4.74 -27.81 32.37
N LEU A 77 -5.38 -27.29 31.31
CA LEU A 77 -5.49 -28.03 30.06
C LEU A 77 -4.08 -28.15 29.47
N ARG A 78 -3.51 -29.35 29.44
CA ARG A 78 -2.30 -29.60 28.66
C ARG A 78 -2.67 -29.61 27.18
N GLU A 79 -1.94 -28.85 26.37
CA GLU A 79 -2.10 -28.87 24.92
C GLU A 79 -1.89 -30.29 24.36
N TYR A 80 -2.81 -30.72 23.50
CA TYR A 80 -2.63 -31.88 22.63
C TYR A 80 -3.04 -31.48 21.21
N PHE A 81 -2.10 -31.56 20.28
CA PHE A 81 -2.33 -31.21 18.89
C PHE A 81 -3.31 -32.18 18.21
N ALA A 82 -4.54 -31.72 18.01
CA ALA A 82 -5.47 -32.27 17.04
C ALA A 82 -5.66 -31.25 15.90
N ARG A 83 -5.35 -31.61 14.66
CA ARG A 83 -5.66 -30.78 13.48
C ARG A 83 -7.15 -30.89 13.12
N ALA A 84 -8.00 -30.29 13.94
CA ALA A 84 -9.34 -29.89 13.54
C ALA A 84 -9.26 -28.45 12.99
N ASN A 85 -9.82 -28.21 11.80
CA ASN A 85 -9.81 -26.87 11.19
C ASN A 85 -10.78 -25.89 11.89
N TYR A 86 -11.70 -26.42 12.70
CA TYR A 86 -12.72 -25.66 13.42
C TYR A 86 -12.99 -26.33 14.78
N GLY A 87 -13.22 -25.53 15.81
CA GLY A 87 -13.72 -25.99 17.11
C GLY A 87 -14.87 -25.08 17.55
N ILE A 88 -16.09 -25.61 17.65
CA ILE A 88 -17.23 -24.87 18.18
C ILE A 88 -17.21 -24.98 19.70
N ILE A 89 -16.98 -23.86 20.40
CA ILE A 89 -17.12 -23.82 21.86
C ILE A 89 -18.60 -23.80 22.22
N VAL A 90 -18.99 -24.79 23.02
CA VAL A 90 -20.06 -24.75 24.01
C VAL A 90 -19.81 -25.96 24.93
N ARG A 91 -20.10 -25.90 26.25
CA ARG A 91 -19.45 -26.76 27.28
C ARG A 91 -20.42 -27.71 28.00
N SER A 92 -19.93 -28.53 28.94
CA SER A 92 -20.71 -29.16 30.05
C SER A 92 -21.87 -30.12 29.63
N PRO A 93 -22.61 -30.80 30.54
CA PRO A 93 -22.35 -31.10 31.94
C PRO A 93 -22.24 -32.61 32.31
N SER A 94 -21.47 -32.92 33.36
CA SER A 94 -21.25 -34.24 34.01
C SER A 94 -20.31 -35.29 33.36
N PRO A 95 -19.72 -36.26 34.13
CA PRO A 95 -18.41 -36.86 33.75
C PRO A 95 -18.19 -38.41 33.88
N SER A 96 -17.58 -39.09 32.87
CA SER A 96 -16.51 -40.19 32.90
C SER A 96 -15.72 -40.73 31.55
N LEU A 97 -14.79 -39.97 30.86
CA LEU A 97 -13.82 -40.01 29.65
C LEU A 97 -13.80 -41.20 28.64
N ARG A 98 -12.78 -41.59 27.81
CA ARG A 98 -11.46 -41.05 27.31
C ARG A 98 -11.05 -41.29 25.80
N GLU A 99 -10.43 -40.28 25.14
CA GLU A 99 -9.52 -40.26 23.93
C GLU A 99 -9.94 -40.06 22.42
N ARG A 100 -9.31 -40.67 21.36
CA ARG A 100 -8.90 -39.98 20.06
C ARG A 100 -9.45 -40.46 18.67
N ILE A 101 -9.41 -39.58 17.63
CA ILE A 101 -9.59 -39.82 16.15
C ILE A 101 -8.30 -39.41 15.39
N GLU A 102 -7.93 -40.09 14.30
CA GLU A 102 -6.76 -39.74 13.47
C GLU A 102 -7.08 -39.05 12.13
N TRP A 103 -6.18 -38.14 11.71
CA TRP A 103 -6.35 -37.24 10.56
C TRP A 103 -5.08 -37.20 9.69
N HIS A 104 -5.19 -37.51 8.40
CA HIS A 104 -4.08 -37.35 7.44
C HIS A 104 -4.13 -35.97 6.75
N VAL A 105 -3.62 -34.95 7.43
CA VAL A 105 -3.20 -33.68 6.79
C VAL A 105 -1.76 -33.84 6.30
N LYS A 106 -1.45 -33.36 5.10
CA LYS A 106 -0.10 -33.47 4.54
C LYS A 106 0.86 -32.56 5.32
N TYR A 107 2.03 -33.08 5.70
CA TYR A 107 3.02 -32.32 6.45
C TYR A 107 3.64 -31.24 5.54
N GLY A 108 3.42 -29.98 5.87
CA GLY A 108 3.86 -28.81 5.08
C GLY A 108 2.72 -27.86 4.69
N ASP A 109 1.48 -28.34 4.61
CA ASP A 109 0.35 -27.47 4.22
C ASP A 109 -0.14 -26.63 5.42
N THR A 110 -0.12 -25.30 5.23
CA THR A 110 -0.59 -24.28 6.17
C THR A 110 -1.93 -23.73 5.69
N ILE A 111 -2.97 -23.87 6.52
CA ILE A 111 -4.30 -23.32 6.24
C ILE A 111 -4.32 -21.88 6.74
N LYS A 112 -4.47 -20.92 5.83
CA LYS A 112 -4.65 -19.50 6.19
C LYS A 112 -6.09 -19.25 6.64
N VAL A 113 -6.26 -18.38 7.64
CA VAL A 113 -7.56 -17.87 8.09
C VAL A 113 -8.21 -17.06 6.94
N ASN A 114 -9.54 -16.95 6.93
CA ASN A 114 -10.39 -16.27 5.96
C ASN A 114 -10.32 -16.74 4.48
N LYS A 115 -9.29 -17.48 4.05
CA LYS A 115 -9.13 -17.89 2.65
C LYS A 115 -9.81 -19.22 2.30
N SER A 116 -10.61 -19.22 1.24
CA SER A 116 -11.30 -20.42 0.71
C SER A 116 -10.29 -21.53 0.38
N THR A 117 -10.31 -22.60 1.18
CA THR A 117 -9.29 -23.67 1.14
C THR A 117 -9.86 -24.95 0.55
N THR A 118 -9.52 -25.24 -0.71
CA THR A 118 -10.02 -26.42 -1.45
C THR A 118 -9.30 -27.72 -1.03
N ILE A 119 -9.88 -28.45 -0.08
CA ILE A 119 -9.31 -29.71 0.43
C ILE A 119 -9.59 -30.88 -0.54
N LYS A 120 -8.62 -31.20 -1.41
CA LYS A 120 -8.74 -32.31 -2.39
C LYS A 120 -8.52 -33.70 -1.77
N ILE A 121 -9.57 -34.23 -1.15
CA ILE A 121 -9.60 -35.59 -0.59
C ILE A 121 -9.53 -36.64 -1.72
N THR A 122 -8.38 -37.26 -1.93
CA THR A 122 -8.20 -38.34 -2.92
C THR A 122 -8.29 -39.71 -2.25
N ARG A 123 -9.42 -40.41 -2.42
CA ARG A 123 -9.63 -41.76 -1.86
C ARG A 123 -9.29 -42.84 -2.89
N SER A 124 -8.37 -43.75 -2.55
CA SER A 124 -8.18 -45.01 -3.30
C SER A 124 -8.99 -46.13 -2.65
N LEU A 125 -9.97 -46.69 -3.37
CA LEU A 125 -10.93 -47.68 -2.85
C LEU A 125 -10.48 -49.12 -3.10
N ARG A 126 -9.28 -49.45 -2.62
CA ARG A 126 -8.56 -50.71 -2.88
C ARG A 126 -8.21 -50.88 -4.37
N THR A 127 -7.52 -51.96 -4.71
CA THR A 127 -6.51 -51.99 -5.78
C THR A 127 -7.00 -51.97 -7.25
N ASN A 128 -8.30 -52.03 -7.54
CA ASN A 128 -8.79 -52.31 -8.91
C ASN A 128 -10.00 -51.46 -9.42
N ASP A 129 -10.44 -50.40 -8.74
CA ASP A 129 -11.43 -49.45 -9.31
C ASP A 129 -10.72 -48.14 -9.72
N GLN A 130 -10.84 -47.74 -10.99
CA GLN A 130 -10.19 -46.54 -11.52
C GLN A 130 -11.01 -45.25 -11.40
N ARG A 131 -12.24 -45.31 -10.85
CA ARG A 131 -13.12 -44.13 -10.74
C ARG A 131 -12.69 -43.20 -9.61
N LYS A 132 -11.87 -42.20 -9.97
CA LYS A 132 -11.54 -41.06 -9.12
C LYS A 132 -12.79 -40.21 -8.86
N TRP A 133 -12.99 -39.83 -7.61
CA TRP A 133 -13.94 -38.79 -7.21
C TRP A 133 -13.17 -37.63 -6.59
N ILE A 134 -13.61 -36.40 -6.87
CA ILE A 134 -13.10 -35.17 -6.28
C ILE A 134 -14.27 -34.53 -5.53
N VAL A 135 -13.99 -34.04 -4.32
CA VAL A 135 -14.91 -33.20 -3.55
C VAL A 135 -14.20 -31.87 -3.35
N GLU A 136 -14.90 -30.77 -3.61
CA GLU A 136 -14.44 -29.42 -3.31
C GLU A 136 -15.35 -28.81 -2.23
N ILE A 137 -14.77 -27.99 -1.37
CA ILE A 137 -15.44 -27.33 -0.25
C ILE A 137 -15.02 -25.86 -0.30
N VAL A 138 -16.00 -24.96 -0.18
CA VAL A 138 -15.84 -23.51 -0.25
C VAL A 138 -16.60 -22.90 0.93
N CYS A 139 -15.98 -21.95 1.64
CA CYS A 139 -16.64 -21.17 2.68
C CYS A 139 -17.22 -19.88 2.12
N LEU A 140 -18.30 -19.39 2.71
CA LEU A 140 -18.92 -18.09 2.45
C LEU A 140 -19.16 -17.39 3.80
N SER A 141 -18.88 -16.10 3.87
CA SER A 141 -19.22 -15.23 5.01
C SER A 141 -20.70 -14.81 4.97
N GLY A 142 -21.23 -14.34 6.10
CA GLY A 142 -22.63 -13.93 6.25
C GLY A 142 -22.77 -12.71 7.15
N GLU A 143 -23.76 -11.86 6.85
CA GLU A 143 -23.88 -10.50 7.40
C GLU A 143 -24.97 -10.40 8.50
N ARG A 144 -24.83 -9.37 9.35
CA ARG A 144 -25.87 -8.64 10.13
C ARG A 144 -26.30 -9.05 11.57
N HIS A 145 -26.08 -8.03 12.42
CA HIS A 145 -26.98 -7.43 13.43
C HIS A 145 -26.81 -7.74 14.93
N HIS A 146 -26.82 -6.62 15.68
CA HIS A 146 -26.85 -6.43 17.13
C HIS A 146 -25.62 -6.89 17.94
N LEU A 147 -24.87 -5.90 18.44
CA LEU A 147 -23.84 -6.03 19.45
C LEU A 147 -24.13 -5.04 20.59
N PRO A 148 -24.00 -5.44 21.87
CA PRO A 148 -23.67 -4.53 22.95
C PRO A 148 -22.23 -4.02 22.79
N GLU A 149 -21.90 -2.90 23.42
CA GLU A 149 -20.51 -2.47 23.58
C GLU A 149 -19.81 -3.41 24.58
N ASP A 150 -18.69 -4.02 24.19
CA ASP A 150 -17.66 -4.38 25.17
C ASP A 150 -16.26 -4.53 24.53
N THR A 151 -15.27 -4.05 25.27
CA THR A 151 -13.91 -3.67 24.87
C THR A 151 -13.02 -4.68 24.12
N ILE A 152 -12.37 -4.21 23.06
CA ILE A 152 -10.97 -4.55 22.69
C ILE A 152 -10.22 -3.21 22.55
N HIS A 153 -9.02 -3.08 23.13
CA HIS A 153 -8.22 -1.84 23.06
C HIS A 153 -7.11 -1.92 21.99
N ALA A 154 -6.84 -0.77 21.36
CA ALA A 154 -6.14 -0.60 20.08
C ALA A 154 -6.96 -1.15 18.89
N THR A 155 -7.61 -0.33 18.06
CA THR A 155 -7.58 1.14 17.91
C THR A 155 -8.96 1.70 17.54
N ASP A 156 -9.17 3.03 17.63
CA ASP A 156 -10.41 3.73 17.24
C ASP A 156 -10.69 3.76 15.70
N SER A 157 -10.04 2.87 14.94
CA SER A 157 -9.99 2.86 13.48
C SER A 157 -11.35 2.57 12.85
N LYS A 158 -11.74 3.39 11.87
CA LYS A 158 -13.06 3.36 11.22
C LYS A 158 -12.93 3.63 9.73
N LEU A 159 -13.56 2.78 8.92
CA LEU A 159 -13.75 2.98 7.48
C LEU A 159 -15.10 3.64 7.22
N SER A 160 -15.14 4.58 6.27
CA SER A 160 -16.36 5.21 5.79
C SER A 160 -16.18 5.69 4.36
N PHE A 161 -16.90 5.13 3.39
CA PHE A 161 -16.80 5.50 1.97
C PHE A 161 -18.18 5.62 1.31
N VAL A 162 -18.24 6.40 0.22
CA VAL A 162 -19.28 6.33 -0.80
C VAL A 162 -18.80 5.40 -1.90
N LYS A 163 -19.67 4.47 -2.33
CA LYS A 163 -19.45 3.65 -3.53
C LYS A 163 -20.16 4.28 -4.72
N ASN A 164 -19.47 4.39 -5.85
CA ASN A 164 -20.00 4.83 -7.14
C ASN A 164 -20.69 6.21 -7.06
N SER A 165 -19.94 7.23 -6.63
CA SER A 165 -20.37 8.64 -6.54
C SER A 165 -20.92 9.23 -7.84
N GLY A 166 -20.53 8.67 -8.99
CA GLY A 166 -20.79 9.20 -10.34
C GLY A 166 -19.85 10.32 -10.76
N ILE A 167 -18.93 10.75 -9.89
CA ILE A 167 -17.94 11.78 -10.17
C ILE A 167 -16.68 11.15 -10.78
N CYS A 168 -16.10 11.79 -11.78
CA CYS A 168 -14.86 11.37 -12.46
C CYS A 168 -14.96 10.07 -13.26
N GLU A 169 -15.15 8.90 -12.64
CA GLU A 169 -15.33 7.63 -13.36
C GLU A 169 -16.82 7.30 -13.56
N THR A 170 -17.22 7.19 -14.83
CA THR A 170 -18.60 6.94 -15.28
C THR A 170 -18.71 5.74 -16.24
N THR A 171 -17.61 5.04 -16.50
CA THR A 171 -17.56 3.86 -17.37
C THR A 171 -18.46 2.73 -16.81
N PRO A 172 -19.44 2.22 -17.58
CA PRO A 172 -20.35 1.19 -17.09
C PRO A 172 -19.64 -0.08 -16.61
N GLY A 173 -19.91 -0.47 -15.36
CA GLY A 173 -19.35 -1.68 -14.74
C GLY A 173 -18.05 -1.48 -13.97
N VAL A 174 -17.45 -0.28 -14.01
CA VAL A 174 -16.25 0.06 -13.23
C VAL A 174 -16.70 0.66 -11.89
N ASN A 175 -16.29 0.06 -10.77
CA ASN A 175 -16.60 0.62 -9.46
C ASN A 175 -15.55 1.65 -9.02
N GLN A 176 -16.00 2.61 -8.22
CA GLN A 176 -15.15 3.58 -7.53
C GLN A 176 -15.59 3.73 -6.08
N TYR A 177 -14.66 4.08 -5.20
CA TYR A 177 -14.90 4.19 -3.76
C TYR A 177 -14.11 5.37 -3.21
N SER A 178 -14.79 6.37 -2.66
CA SER A 178 -14.20 7.60 -2.12
C SER A 178 -14.54 7.73 -0.64
N GLY A 179 -13.57 8.04 0.21
CA GLY A 179 -13.83 8.07 1.65
C GLY A 179 -12.61 8.15 2.56
N TYR A 180 -12.82 7.76 3.81
CA TYR A 180 -11.88 7.90 4.91
C TYR A 180 -11.55 6.58 5.60
N LEU A 181 -10.28 6.42 5.95
CA LEU A 181 -9.81 5.51 6.99
C LEU A 181 -9.24 6.32 8.15
N SER A 182 -9.79 6.14 9.36
CA SER A 182 -9.13 6.61 10.58
C SER A 182 -7.97 5.67 10.91
N VAL A 183 -6.74 6.19 10.90
CA VAL A 183 -5.46 5.46 11.03
C VAL A 183 -4.75 5.74 12.36
N GLY A 184 -5.39 6.48 13.25
CA GLY A 184 -4.88 6.91 14.54
C GLY A 184 -5.92 7.73 15.30
N LYS A 185 -5.56 8.18 16.49
CA LYS A 185 -6.46 9.05 17.29
C LYS A 185 -6.58 10.41 16.60
N ASP A 186 -7.75 10.67 16.01
CA ASP A 186 -8.02 11.83 15.15
C ASP A 186 -7.06 11.98 13.95
N ALA A 187 -6.58 10.86 13.39
CA ALA A 187 -5.84 10.86 12.12
C ALA A 187 -6.72 10.22 11.05
N ASN A 188 -7.27 11.00 10.13
CA ASN A 188 -8.22 10.52 9.11
C ASN A 188 -7.64 10.73 7.70
N MET A 189 -7.22 9.65 7.06
CA MET A 189 -6.69 9.68 5.69
C MET A 189 -7.82 9.51 4.67
N TRP A 190 -7.88 10.42 3.70
CA TRP A 190 -8.74 10.32 2.53
C TRP A 190 -8.14 9.41 1.47
N PHE A 191 -9.02 8.66 0.79
CA PHE A 191 -8.68 7.93 -0.42
C PHE A 191 -9.77 8.03 -1.47
N TRP A 192 -9.35 7.89 -2.73
CA TRP A 192 -10.24 7.61 -3.85
C TRP A 192 -9.69 6.42 -4.64
N PHE A 193 -10.44 5.33 -4.65
CA PHE A 193 -10.12 4.09 -5.33
C PHE A 193 -10.96 3.92 -6.59
N PHE A 194 -10.34 3.43 -7.66
CA PHE A 194 -10.98 3.10 -8.93
C PHE A 194 -10.56 1.71 -9.40
N GLU A 195 -11.54 0.88 -9.75
CA GLU A 195 -11.28 -0.36 -10.47
C GLU A 195 -10.65 -0.10 -11.85
N SER A 196 -9.92 -1.10 -12.34
CA SER A 196 -9.49 -1.15 -13.73
C SER A 196 -10.69 -1.27 -14.67
N ARG A 197 -10.74 -0.43 -15.71
CA ARG A 197 -11.67 -0.55 -16.84
C ARG A 197 -11.55 -1.90 -17.56
N ASN A 198 -10.37 -2.53 -17.48
CA ASN A 198 -10.11 -3.86 -18.04
C ASN A 198 -9.73 -4.85 -16.93
N ASN A 199 -10.57 -5.86 -16.71
CA ASN A 199 -10.31 -7.01 -15.83
C ASN A 199 -9.85 -6.65 -14.40
N PRO A 200 -10.62 -5.87 -13.61
CA PRO A 200 -10.16 -5.40 -12.28
C PRO A 200 -9.79 -6.53 -11.31
N GLN A 201 -10.44 -7.68 -11.44
CA GLN A 201 -10.17 -8.90 -10.67
C GLN A 201 -8.78 -9.52 -10.93
N THR A 202 -8.08 -9.15 -12.01
CA THR A 202 -6.71 -9.61 -12.32
C THR A 202 -5.72 -8.49 -12.63
N ALA A 203 -6.18 -7.24 -12.79
CA ALA A 203 -5.31 -6.09 -13.01
C ALA A 203 -4.40 -5.81 -11.78
N PRO A 204 -3.19 -5.24 -11.98
CA PRO A 204 -2.32 -4.79 -10.88
C PRO A 204 -3.03 -3.81 -9.94
N LEU A 205 -2.55 -3.70 -8.70
CA LEU A 205 -2.95 -2.64 -7.77
C LEU A 205 -1.83 -1.59 -7.68
N VAL A 206 -2.20 -0.33 -7.86
CA VAL A 206 -1.32 0.82 -7.76
C VAL A 206 -1.83 1.76 -6.67
N SER A 207 -0.98 2.15 -5.72
CA SER A 207 -1.21 3.35 -4.92
C SER A 207 -0.50 4.56 -5.56
N TRP A 208 -1.17 5.70 -5.56
CA TRP A 208 -0.60 6.99 -5.97
C TRP A 208 -0.58 7.97 -4.80
N PHE A 209 0.58 8.59 -4.61
CA PHE A 209 0.78 9.68 -3.64
C PHE A 209 1.30 10.93 -4.38
N GLY A 210 0.76 12.09 -4.03
CA GLY A 210 1.28 13.37 -4.52
C GLY A 210 2.63 13.74 -3.91
N GLY A 211 3.30 14.72 -4.52
CA GLY A 211 4.56 15.29 -4.03
C GLY A 211 4.36 16.46 -3.08
N GLY A 212 4.95 17.61 -3.41
CA GLY A 212 4.82 18.86 -2.65
C GLY A 212 6.09 19.23 -1.87
N PRO A 213 6.25 18.86 -0.58
CA PRO A 213 5.47 17.90 0.19
C PRO A 213 4.02 18.35 0.47
N GLY A 214 3.15 17.40 0.82
CA GLY A 214 1.78 17.71 1.20
C GLY A 214 0.80 17.93 0.06
N ASN A 215 1.18 17.70 -1.21
CA ASN A 215 0.25 17.81 -2.33
C ASN A 215 -0.67 16.59 -2.39
N SER A 216 -1.97 16.86 -2.59
CA SER A 216 -3.01 15.84 -2.68
C SER A 216 -2.76 14.86 -3.82
N ALA A 217 -3.11 13.59 -3.61
CA ALA A 217 -3.15 12.60 -4.68
C ALA A 217 -4.21 12.94 -5.74
N GLN A 218 -5.25 13.73 -5.39
CA GLN A 218 -6.29 14.14 -6.32
C GLN A 218 -5.77 15.12 -7.39
N TYR A 219 -4.72 15.91 -7.11
CA TYR A 219 -4.02 16.71 -8.13
C TYR A 219 -3.56 15.80 -9.28
N GLY A 220 -2.78 14.75 -9.00
CA GLY A 220 -2.33 13.78 -10.01
C GLY A 220 -3.49 13.00 -10.67
N MET A 221 -4.56 12.74 -9.93
CA MET A 221 -5.77 12.12 -10.50
C MET A 221 -6.39 13.01 -11.59
N PHE A 222 -6.74 14.25 -11.28
CA PHE A 222 -7.43 15.14 -12.23
C PHE A 222 -6.51 15.69 -13.32
N THR A 223 -5.25 16.04 -13.00
CA THR A 223 -4.34 16.70 -13.94
C THR A 223 -3.54 15.75 -14.83
N GLN A 224 -3.32 14.49 -14.42
CA GLN A 224 -2.37 13.60 -15.07
C GLN A 224 -2.92 12.28 -15.59
N HIS A 225 -3.35 11.36 -14.70
CA HIS A 225 -3.56 9.95 -15.09
C HIS A 225 -4.74 9.25 -14.42
N GLY A 226 -5.57 9.98 -13.67
CA GLY A 226 -6.87 9.50 -13.20
C GLY A 226 -7.89 9.31 -14.31
N PRO A 227 -9.07 8.75 -13.96
CA PRO A 227 -10.10 8.37 -14.94
C PRO A 227 -10.72 9.54 -15.70
N CYS A 228 -10.60 10.77 -15.18
CA CYS A 228 -11.13 11.99 -15.77
C CYS A 228 -10.16 13.16 -15.72
N GLU A 229 -10.51 14.21 -16.45
CA GLU A 229 -9.82 15.49 -16.43
C GLU A 229 -10.79 16.66 -16.63
N ILE A 230 -10.40 17.84 -16.14
CA ILE A 230 -11.14 19.08 -16.37
C ILE A 230 -10.36 19.87 -17.41
N LEU A 231 -10.91 19.96 -18.61
CA LEU A 231 -10.30 20.67 -19.73
C LEU A 231 -10.29 22.19 -19.49
N GLU A 232 -9.39 22.89 -20.14
CA GLU A 232 -9.30 24.35 -20.09
C GLU A 232 -10.65 24.99 -20.48
N ASN A 233 -11.19 25.86 -19.62
CA ASN A 233 -12.53 26.46 -19.71
C ASN A 233 -13.73 25.51 -19.44
N SER A 234 -13.52 24.30 -18.91
CA SER A 234 -14.58 23.46 -18.35
C SER A 234 -14.73 23.65 -16.83
N THR A 235 -15.96 23.47 -16.32
CA THR A 235 -16.27 23.39 -14.87
C THR A 235 -16.70 21.98 -14.44
N GLU A 236 -16.66 21.01 -15.35
CA GLU A 236 -17.06 19.62 -15.16
C GLU A 236 -16.02 18.66 -15.77
N PRO A 237 -15.80 17.47 -15.17
CA PRO A 237 -14.85 16.49 -15.67
C PRO A 237 -15.36 15.72 -16.90
N THR A 238 -14.47 15.43 -17.83
CA THR A 238 -14.66 14.44 -18.92
C THR A 238 -13.80 13.21 -18.67
N LEU A 239 -14.19 12.04 -19.19
CA LEU A 239 -13.36 10.84 -19.14
C LEU A 239 -12.05 11.07 -19.92
N ARG A 240 -10.92 10.73 -19.29
CA ARG A 240 -9.59 10.74 -19.90
C ARG A 240 -9.40 9.50 -20.76
N GLU A 241 -8.91 9.69 -21.98
CA GLU A 241 -8.56 8.64 -22.94
C GLU A 241 -7.44 7.73 -22.39
N TYR A 242 -6.29 8.33 -22.09
CA TYR A 242 -5.08 7.64 -21.61
C TYR A 242 -5.03 7.50 -20.08
N SER A 243 -6.13 7.09 -19.44
CA SER A 243 -6.16 6.88 -17.98
C SER A 243 -5.36 5.65 -17.55
N LEU A 244 -4.63 5.75 -16.42
CA LEU A 244 -3.95 4.61 -15.79
C LEU A 244 -4.95 3.52 -15.33
N ASN A 245 -6.17 3.90 -14.93
CA ASN A 245 -7.20 2.91 -14.60
C ASN A 245 -7.72 2.14 -15.83
N THR A 246 -7.21 2.39 -17.04
CA THR A 246 -7.43 1.50 -18.18
C THR A 246 -6.74 0.15 -18.01
N HIS A 247 -5.68 0.06 -17.18
CA HIS A 247 -4.84 -1.13 -17.03
C HIS A 247 -4.54 -1.57 -15.59
N ALA A 248 -4.84 -0.74 -14.59
CA ALA A 248 -4.61 -1.04 -13.17
C ALA A 248 -5.83 -0.66 -12.33
N ASN A 249 -5.98 -1.27 -11.16
CA ASN A 249 -6.80 -0.71 -10.09
C ASN A 249 -5.95 0.36 -9.38
N VAL A 250 -6.49 1.57 -9.18
CA VAL A 250 -5.68 2.71 -8.72
C VAL A 250 -6.28 3.35 -7.47
N LEU A 251 -5.43 3.54 -6.45
CA LEU A 251 -5.77 4.01 -5.12
C LEU A 251 -5.03 5.33 -4.85
N TYR A 252 -5.73 6.45 -5.01
CA TYR A 252 -5.22 7.81 -4.79
C TYR A 252 -5.35 8.16 -3.31
N ILE A 253 -4.24 8.35 -2.59
CA ILE A 253 -4.23 8.52 -1.12
C ILE A 253 -3.66 9.90 -0.77
N ASP A 254 -4.44 10.73 -0.07
CA ASP A 254 -3.99 12.06 0.37
C ASP A 254 -3.14 11.92 1.64
N GLN A 255 -1.86 12.28 1.55
CA GLN A 255 -0.90 12.21 2.66
C GLN A 255 0.10 13.37 2.61
N PRO A 256 0.70 13.81 3.73
CA PRO A 256 0.32 13.53 5.13
C PRO A 256 -1.09 13.99 5.52
N ILE A 257 -1.47 13.76 6.78
CA ILE A 257 -2.69 14.32 7.38
C ILE A 257 -2.71 15.84 7.20
N GLY A 258 -3.83 16.38 6.71
CA GLY A 258 -3.97 17.79 6.32
C GLY A 258 -3.83 18.04 4.81
N SER A 259 -3.35 17.07 4.01
CA SER A 259 -3.34 17.17 2.54
C SER A 259 -4.71 16.85 1.94
N GLY A 260 -5.12 17.56 0.87
CA GLY A 260 -6.31 17.25 0.08
C GLY A 260 -7.60 17.27 0.89
N PHE A 261 -8.15 16.09 1.17
CA PHE A 261 -9.29 15.90 2.08
C PHE A 261 -8.94 15.23 3.43
N SER A 262 -7.69 14.80 3.66
CA SER A 262 -7.22 14.17 4.91
C SER A 262 -7.18 15.16 6.08
N TYR A 263 -7.60 14.77 7.29
CA TYR A 263 -7.78 15.72 8.40
C TYR A 263 -7.56 15.16 9.82
N GLY A 264 -7.32 16.08 10.75
CA GLY A 264 -7.26 15.88 12.21
C GLY A 264 -5.85 16.00 12.80
N ASP A 265 -5.73 15.79 14.12
CA ASP A 265 -4.43 15.75 14.83
C ASP A 265 -3.66 14.44 14.51
N GLY A 266 -3.05 14.38 13.32
CA GLY A 266 -2.15 13.31 12.87
C GLY A 266 -0.84 13.18 13.66
N GLY A 267 -0.79 13.70 14.88
CA GLY A 267 0.44 14.10 15.54
C GLY A 267 1.15 15.23 14.79
N LYS A 268 2.24 15.71 15.36
CA LYS A 268 3.15 16.59 14.63
C LYS A 268 4.02 15.75 13.72
N VAL A 269 3.55 15.48 12.50
CA VAL A 269 4.36 14.91 11.42
C VAL A 269 5.37 15.97 10.99
N ASN A 270 6.66 15.73 11.23
CA ASN A 270 7.72 16.67 10.90
C ASN A 270 8.72 16.10 9.87
N SER A 271 8.50 14.91 9.34
CA SER A 271 9.41 14.31 8.36
C SER A 271 8.68 13.29 7.46
N THR A 272 9.36 12.81 6.42
CA THR A 272 8.81 11.72 5.59
C THR A 272 8.70 10.42 6.38
N GLU A 273 9.64 10.11 7.28
CA GLU A 273 9.60 8.91 8.13
C GLU A 273 8.44 8.96 9.15
N ASP A 274 8.02 10.15 9.61
CA ASP A 274 6.81 10.33 10.43
C ASP A 274 5.51 10.01 9.63
N CYS A 275 5.54 10.03 8.29
CA CYS A 275 4.38 9.75 7.43
C CYS A 275 4.14 8.24 7.24
N SER A 276 5.21 7.46 7.06
CA SER A 276 5.15 6.03 6.72
C SER A 276 4.31 5.15 7.66
N PRO A 277 4.31 5.33 9.01
CA PRO A 277 3.45 4.58 9.91
C PRO A 277 1.97 4.70 9.56
N TYR A 278 1.51 5.92 9.23
CA TYR A 278 0.11 6.16 8.87
C TYR A 278 -0.25 5.55 7.51
N VAL A 279 0.65 5.65 6.53
CA VAL A 279 0.46 4.99 5.22
C VAL A 279 0.43 3.47 5.35
N TRP A 280 1.30 2.88 6.18
CA TRP A 280 1.27 1.44 6.44
C TRP A 280 -0.02 1.01 7.14
N THR A 281 -0.44 1.71 8.20
CA THR A 281 -1.72 1.44 8.88
C THR A 281 -2.93 1.62 7.95
N PHE A 282 -2.92 2.64 7.09
CA PHE A 282 -3.91 2.82 6.04
C PHE A 282 -3.99 1.58 5.13
N LEU A 283 -2.86 1.11 4.60
CA LEU A 283 -2.83 -0.03 3.68
C LEU A 283 -3.27 -1.34 4.34
N GLN A 284 -2.89 -1.59 5.59
CA GLN A 284 -3.34 -2.76 6.36
C GLN A 284 -4.89 -2.77 6.48
N LEU A 285 -5.47 -1.67 6.96
CA LEU A 285 -6.93 -1.52 7.11
C LEU A 285 -7.67 -1.53 5.76
N TRP A 286 -7.04 -1.04 4.69
CA TRP A 286 -7.62 -1.05 3.36
C TRP A 286 -7.67 -2.48 2.78
N PHE A 287 -6.61 -3.28 2.92
CA PHE A 287 -6.63 -4.68 2.50
C PHE A 287 -7.60 -5.55 3.33
N GLU A 288 -7.72 -5.29 4.64
CA GLU A 288 -8.71 -5.96 5.50
C GLU A 288 -10.16 -5.67 5.05
N ALA A 289 -10.44 -4.46 4.58
CA ALA A 289 -11.76 -4.05 4.15
C ALA A 289 -12.11 -4.46 2.70
N PHE A 290 -11.15 -4.34 1.77
CA PHE A 290 -11.33 -4.62 0.35
C PHE A 290 -10.71 -5.98 -0.01
N THR A 291 -11.28 -7.03 0.60
CA THR A 291 -10.75 -8.40 0.57
C THR A 291 -10.53 -9.00 -0.83
N GLU A 292 -11.19 -8.48 -1.87
CA GLU A 292 -10.97 -8.87 -3.27
C GLU A 292 -9.58 -8.45 -3.83
N TYR A 293 -8.85 -7.59 -3.11
CA TYR A 293 -7.44 -7.25 -3.39
C TYR A 293 -6.47 -7.80 -2.33
N GLU A 294 -6.91 -8.61 -1.36
CA GLU A 294 -6.01 -9.31 -0.44
C GLU A 294 -4.96 -10.15 -1.21
N ASN A 295 -3.68 -10.09 -0.79
CA ASN A 295 -2.56 -10.78 -1.45
C ASN A 295 -2.34 -10.30 -2.92
N ARG A 296 -2.90 -9.16 -3.34
CA ARG A 296 -2.55 -8.51 -4.62
C ARG A 296 -1.19 -7.83 -4.47
N GLU A 297 -0.33 -8.03 -5.47
CA GLU A 297 0.91 -7.27 -5.62
C GLU A 297 0.63 -5.76 -5.72
N LEU A 298 1.26 -4.98 -4.84
CA LEU A 298 1.09 -3.52 -4.75
C LEU A 298 2.26 -2.79 -5.40
N SER A 299 1.95 -1.82 -6.26
CA SER A 299 2.93 -0.88 -6.81
C SER A 299 2.73 0.51 -6.21
N VAL A 300 3.80 1.18 -5.81
CA VAL A 300 3.79 2.52 -5.23
C VAL A 300 4.28 3.53 -6.27
N PHE A 301 3.42 4.43 -6.73
CA PHE A 301 3.75 5.45 -7.73
C PHE A 301 3.69 6.86 -7.12
N THR A 302 4.64 7.72 -7.50
CA THR A 302 4.83 9.06 -6.91
C THR A 302 5.43 10.07 -7.90
N GLU A 303 5.39 11.36 -7.53
CA GLU A 303 5.95 12.49 -8.29
C GLU A 303 6.69 13.48 -7.36
N SER A 304 7.70 14.21 -7.86
CA SER A 304 8.27 15.38 -7.17
C SER A 304 8.91 15.00 -5.82
N TYR A 305 8.48 15.58 -4.70
CA TYR A 305 8.84 15.15 -3.35
C TYR A 305 8.56 13.64 -3.06
N GLY A 306 7.80 12.98 -3.94
CA GLY A 306 7.70 11.54 -4.09
C GLY A 306 9.04 10.77 -4.15
N GLY A 307 10.15 11.41 -4.49
CA GLY A 307 11.49 10.80 -4.37
C GLY A 307 11.98 10.65 -2.92
N HIS A 308 11.40 11.37 -1.96
CA HIS A 308 11.54 11.08 -0.52
C HIS A 308 10.46 10.08 -0.10
N THR A 309 9.19 10.43 -0.34
CA THR A 309 8.02 9.68 0.12
C THR A 309 7.91 8.26 -0.43
N GLY A 310 8.21 8.04 -1.71
CA GLY A 310 8.13 6.74 -2.36
C GLY A 310 9.13 5.71 -1.80
N PRO A 311 10.43 6.02 -1.76
CA PRO A 311 11.42 5.16 -1.14
C PRO A 311 11.17 4.87 0.35
N GLU A 312 10.72 5.87 1.11
CA GLU A 312 10.47 5.71 2.56
C GLU A 312 9.26 4.81 2.82
N ILE A 313 8.10 5.06 2.19
CA ILE A 313 6.92 4.19 2.29
C ILE A 313 7.27 2.72 1.96
N VAL A 314 8.04 2.50 0.88
CA VAL A 314 8.41 1.14 0.48
C VAL A 314 9.40 0.50 1.47
N ASN A 315 10.40 1.23 1.99
CA ASN A 315 11.31 0.70 3.01
C ASN A 315 10.56 0.31 4.29
N TYR A 316 9.68 1.20 4.77
CA TYR A 316 8.85 0.92 5.94
C TYR A 316 7.99 -0.33 5.76
N ILE A 317 7.37 -0.51 4.59
CA ILE A 317 6.59 -1.73 4.28
C ILE A 317 7.51 -2.97 4.23
N LEU A 318 8.69 -2.89 3.63
CA LEU A 318 9.65 -3.99 3.57
C LEU A 318 10.16 -4.39 4.98
N ASP A 319 10.37 -3.44 5.88
CA ASP A 319 10.74 -3.72 7.27
C ASP A 319 9.58 -4.28 8.09
N LYS A 320 8.37 -3.74 7.95
CA LYS A 320 7.17 -4.33 8.58
C LYS A 320 6.93 -5.75 8.10
N ASN A 321 7.16 -6.03 6.82
CA ASN A 321 7.11 -7.38 6.26
C ASN A 321 8.12 -8.33 6.93
N LEU A 322 9.33 -7.87 7.28
CA LEU A 322 10.33 -8.66 8.02
C LEU A 322 9.93 -8.84 9.49
N GLU A 323 9.36 -7.81 10.14
CA GLU A 323 8.88 -7.89 11.51
C GLU A 323 7.67 -8.83 11.68
N ILE A 324 6.73 -8.81 10.73
CA ILE A 324 5.59 -9.74 10.66
C ILE A 324 6.08 -11.17 10.46
N LYS A 325 6.99 -11.41 9.50
CA LYS A 325 7.60 -12.74 9.25
C LYS A 325 8.38 -13.27 10.46
N ALA A 326 8.88 -12.37 11.32
CA ALA A 326 9.55 -12.69 12.58
C ALA A 326 8.61 -12.74 13.80
N GLY A 327 7.30 -12.52 13.64
CA GLY A 327 6.32 -12.52 14.74
C GLY A 327 6.45 -11.37 15.74
N LYS A 328 7.12 -10.27 15.37
CA LYS A 328 7.34 -9.08 16.22
C LYS A 328 6.18 -8.09 16.18
N VAL A 329 5.50 -8.01 15.03
CA VAL A 329 4.40 -7.07 14.75
C VAL A 329 3.23 -7.86 14.17
N SER A 330 2.01 -7.49 14.54
CA SER A 330 0.78 -8.03 13.95
C SER A 330 0.38 -7.22 12.72
N GLY A 331 -0.02 -7.92 11.66
CA GLY A 331 -0.36 -7.37 10.36
C GLY A 331 -0.14 -8.41 9.26
N ASP A 332 -0.60 -8.13 8.05
CA ASP A 332 -0.38 -8.95 6.87
C ASP A 332 0.80 -8.44 6.02
N VAL A 333 1.47 -9.37 5.35
CA VAL A 333 2.61 -9.06 4.46
C VAL A 333 2.09 -8.41 3.17
N ILE A 334 2.42 -7.14 2.96
CA ILE A 334 2.10 -6.40 1.73
C ILE A 334 3.20 -6.68 0.71
N ASP A 335 2.88 -7.33 -0.41
CA ASP A 335 3.85 -7.70 -1.43
C ASP A 335 4.13 -6.50 -2.35
N ILE A 336 5.30 -5.86 -2.20
CA ILE A 336 5.67 -4.68 -2.98
C ILE A 336 6.33 -5.10 -4.29
N LYS A 337 5.69 -4.74 -5.39
CA LYS A 337 6.04 -5.15 -6.75
C LYS A 337 6.91 -4.13 -7.47
N ALA A 338 6.52 -2.85 -7.39
CA ALA A 338 7.18 -1.78 -8.11
C ALA A 338 7.16 -0.45 -7.35
N LEU A 339 8.19 0.37 -7.58
CA LEU A 339 8.24 1.79 -7.24
C LEU A 339 8.39 2.58 -8.55
N SER A 340 7.49 3.53 -8.81
CA SER A 340 7.66 4.52 -9.88
C SER A 340 7.76 5.93 -9.32
N THR A 341 8.69 6.70 -9.86
CA THR A 341 9.06 8.04 -9.41
C THR A 341 9.23 8.93 -10.63
N SER A 342 8.27 9.85 -10.80
CA SER A 342 8.26 10.83 -11.90
C SER A 342 8.81 12.17 -11.43
N ASN A 343 9.73 12.78 -12.17
CA ASN A 343 10.35 14.08 -11.88
C ASN A 343 10.65 14.28 -10.39
N ALA A 344 11.42 13.37 -9.80
CA ALA A 344 11.45 13.19 -8.35
C ALA A 344 12.71 13.74 -7.67
N TRP A 345 12.55 14.20 -6.43
CA TRP A 345 13.60 14.73 -5.53
C TRP A 345 14.03 13.66 -4.53
N PHE A 346 15.31 13.27 -4.55
CA PHE A 346 15.86 12.17 -3.73
C PHE A 346 17.10 12.59 -2.93
N ASP A 347 17.96 13.42 -3.52
CA ASP A 347 19.29 13.72 -2.99
C ASP A 347 19.69 15.12 -3.45
N ALA A 348 19.57 16.09 -2.54
CA ALA A 348 19.87 17.49 -2.84
C ALA A 348 21.33 17.71 -3.30
N ARG A 349 22.29 16.87 -2.87
CA ARG A 349 23.70 16.98 -3.27
C ARG A 349 23.91 16.60 -4.74
N ILE A 350 23.24 15.54 -5.21
CA ILE A 350 23.28 15.09 -6.60
C ILE A 350 22.49 16.06 -7.48
N GLN A 351 21.30 16.45 -7.03
CA GLN A 351 20.35 17.19 -7.84
C GLN A 351 20.68 18.69 -7.91
N GLU A 352 21.15 19.35 -6.85
CA GLU A 352 21.62 20.75 -6.95
C GLU A 352 22.82 20.92 -7.88
N LYS A 353 23.74 19.95 -7.88
CA LYS A 353 24.82 19.95 -8.87
C LYS A 353 24.29 19.76 -10.29
N ALA A 354 23.16 19.07 -10.48
CA ALA A 354 22.50 18.94 -11.78
C ALA A 354 21.71 20.19 -12.17
N ASN A 355 21.00 20.82 -11.23
CA ASN A 355 20.28 22.09 -11.41
C ASN A 355 21.23 23.17 -11.95
N LEU A 356 22.44 23.27 -11.38
CA LEU A 356 23.53 24.10 -11.92
C LEU A 356 23.91 23.79 -13.37
N ASP A 357 24.10 22.51 -13.72
CA ASP A 357 24.54 22.12 -15.07
C ASP A 357 23.42 22.34 -16.09
N PHE A 358 22.19 21.94 -15.75
CA PHE A 358 21.00 22.07 -16.59
C PHE A 358 20.58 23.54 -16.79
N ALA A 359 20.80 24.40 -15.78
CA ALA A 359 20.60 25.84 -15.92
C ALA A 359 21.58 26.48 -16.92
N LEU A 360 22.79 25.94 -17.07
CA LEU A 360 23.78 26.41 -18.04
C LEU A 360 23.57 25.79 -19.42
N ASP A 361 23.39 24.47 -19.50
CA ASP A 361 23.31 23.68 -20.73
C ASP A 361 22.10 22.72 -20.69
N ASN A 362 21.13 22.98 -21.56
CA ASN A 362 19.95 22.14 -21.76
C ASN A 362 19.44 22.24 -23.20
N SER A 363 18.52 21.35 -23.58
CA SER A 363 18.02 21.22 -24.95
C SER A 363 17.06 22.33 -25.42
N TYR A 364 16.75 23.32 -24.58
CA TYR A 364 15.69 24.32 -24.85
C TYR A 364 16.20 25.76 -24.79
N ARG A 365 16.65 26.24 -23.62
CA ARG A 365 17.19 27.59 -23.43
C ARG A 365 18.05 27.70 -22.17
N PRO A 366 19.28 28.26 -22.23
CA PRO A 366 20.12 28.44 -21.05
C PRO A 366 19.50 29.47 -20.10
N LEU A 367 19.39 29.13 -18.82
CA LEU A 367 18.76 29.94 -17.77
C LEU A 367 19.75 30.93 -17.16
N ILE A 368 20.98 30.47 -16.94
CA ILE A 368 22.12 31.28 -16.47
C ILE A 368 23.14 31.52 -17.60
N ASN A 369 24.27 32.14 -17.26
CA ASN A 369 25.45 32.25 -18.12
C ASN A 369 26.68 31.68 -17.41
N GLU A 370 27.78 31.49 -18.14
CA GLU A 370 29.03 30.92 -17.61
C GLU A 370 29.56 31.65 -16.37
N SER A 371 29.49 32.99 -16.34
CA SER A 371 29.98 33.78 -15.20
C SER A 371 29.16 33.55 -13.94
N LEU A 372 27.84 33.40 -14.07
CA LEU A 372 26.97 33.05 -12.95
C LEU A 372 27.19 31.59 -12.55
N TYR A 373 27.25 30.65 -13.51
CA TYR A 373 27.54 29.24 -13.25
C TYR A 373 28.82 29.05 -12.42
N GLN A 374 29.91 29.73 -12.73
CA GLN A 374 31.16 29.61 -11.97
C GLN A 374 31.05 30.17 -10.53
N ASP A 375 30.33 31.28 -10.32
CA ASP A 375 30.06 31.80 -8.97
C ASP A 375 29.18 30.84 -8.15
N LEU A 376 28.08 30.36 -8.72
CA LEU A 376 27.20 29.39 -8.05
C LEU A 376 27.91 28.04 -7.81
N LEU A 377 28.80 27.61 -8.72
CA LEU A 377 29.63 26.41 -8.54
C LEU A 377 30.65 26.57 -7.39
N VAL A 378 31.17 27.79 -7.15
CA VAL A 378 31.98 28.08 -5.95
C VAL A 378 31.12 28.03 -4.70
N LYS A 379 29.94 28.66 -4.69
CA LYS A 379 29.00 28.61 -3.55
C LYS A 379 28.57 27.19 -3.21
N TYR A 380 28.25 26.38 -4.23
CA TYR A 380 27.93 24.96 -4.09
C TYR A 380 29.04 24.20 -3.36
N LYS A 381 30.30 24.36 -3.80
CA LYS A 381 31.45 23.69 -3.20
C LYS A 381 31.80 24.20 -1.78
N THR A 382 31.53 25.47 -1.47
CA THR A 382 32.03 26.13 -0.25
C THR A 382 30.98 26.34 0.85
N LYS A 383 29.68 26.27 0.52
CA LYS A 383 28.55 26.35 1.48
C LYS A 383 27.70 25.08 1.45
N VAL A 384 27.03 24.82 0.32
CA VAL A 384 26.00 23.78 0.16
C VAL A 384 26.54 22.37 0.42
N VAL A 385 27.68 22.02 -0.19
CA VAL A 385 28.30 20.70 0.03
C VAL A 385 28.66 20.49 1.52
N PRO A 386 29.33 21.44 2.20
CA PRO A 386 29.51 21.41 3.66
C PRO A 386 28.21 21.33 4.50
N SER A 387 27.19 22.14 4.25
CA SER A 387 25.97 22.14 5.09
C SER A 387 25.12 20.89 4.87
N LEU A 388 24.97 20.40 3.63
CA LEU A 388 24.38 19.09 3.37
C LEU A 388 25.15 17.97 4.10
N LYS A 389 26.49 18.00 4.13
CA LYS A 389 27.25 17.01 4.92
C LYS A 389 26.95 17.09 6.41
N LYS A 390 26.72 18.30 6.94
CA LYS A 390 26.36 18.51 8.35
C LYS A 390 24.94 18.02 8.66
N CYS A 391 24.03 18.06 7.69
CA CYS A 391 22.76 17.34 7.77
C CYS A 391 23.01 15.82 7.83
N ASP A 392 23.70 15.23 6.84
CA ASP A 392 24.05 13.79 6.81
C ASP A 392 24.72 13.30 8.11
N GLU A 393 25.63 14.10 8.67
CA GLU A 393 26.45 13.76 9.85
C GLU A 393 25.71 13.91 11.19
N THR A 394 24.61 14.69 11.26
CA THR A 394 23.93 15.01 12.53
C THR A 394 22.46 14.61 12.58
N GLY A 395 21.77 14.55 11.43
CA GLY A 395 20.33 14.33 11.33
C GLY A 395 19.46 15.39 12.04
N THR A 396 20.02 16.52 12.49
CA THR A 396 19.28 17.49 13.30
C THR A 396 18.50 18.47 12.44
N THR A 397 17.24 18.74 12.83
CA THR A 397 16.36 19.78 12.25
C THR A 397 17.10 21.09 11.96
N LYS A 398 17.90 21.57 12.91
CA LYS A 398 18.65 22.82 12.77
C LYS A 398 19.63 22.79 11.60
N ASP A 399 20.37 21.70 11.44
CA ASP A 399 21.43 21.60 10.44
C ASP A 399 20.90 21.19 9.06
N CYS A 400 19.84 20.37 9.00
CA CYS A 400 19.14 20.04 7.77
C CYS A 400 18.33 21.24 7.23
N PHE A 401 17.60 21.98 8.07
CA PHE A 401 16.96 23.22 7.65
C PHE A 401 17.98 24.28 7.21
N ALA A 402 19.14 24.36 7.87
CA ALA A 402 20.23 25.22 7.42
C ALA A 402 20.79 24.79 6.06
N ALA A 403 20.88 23.49 5.77
CA ALA A 403 21.33 22.97 4.48
C ALA A 403 20.31 23.22 3.35
N TYR A 404 19.02 23.07 3.63
CA TYR A 404 17.92 23.47 2.73
C TYR A 404 18.03 24.95 2.36
N ARG A 405 18.11 25.83 3.38
CA ARG A 405 18.29 27.27 3.16
C ARG A 405 19.57 27.59 2.39
N ASP A 406 20.68 26.92 2.69
CA ASP A 406 21.95 27.15 1.99
C ASP A 406 21.85 26.85 0.49
N TYR A 407 21.18 25.77 0.06
CA TYR A 407 21.07 25.51 -1.38
C TYR A 407 20.07 26.48 -2.04
N LEU A 408 18.89 26.67 -1.43
CA LEU A 408 17.84 27.57 -1.90
C LEU A 408 18.34 29.02 -2.09
N ASP A 409 19.05 29.56 -1.10
CA ASP A 409 19.53 30.96 -1.09
C ASP A 409 20.82 31.17 -1.91
N ASN A 410 21.61 30.11 -2.18
CA ASN A 410 22.89 30.25 -2.89
C ASN A 410 22.94 29.66 -4.30
N ILE A 411 21.95 28.86 -4.72
CA ILE A 411 21.89 28.18 -6.02
C ILE A 411 20.57 28.49 -6.72
N GLU A 412 19.44 28.09 -6.13
CA GLU A 412 18.13 28.13 -6.80
C GLU A 412 17.63 29.56 -7.04
N GLN A 413 17.51 30.39 -6.00
CA GLN A 413 17.04 31.77 -6.15
C GLN A 413 17.88 32.58 -7.16
N PRO A 414 19.22 32.48 -7.20
CA PRO A 414 20.03 33.06 -8.28
C PRO A 414 19.68 32.54 -9.69
N ILE A 415 19.40 31.24 -9.86
CA ILE A 415 18.98 30.68 -11.16
C ILE A 415 17.59 31.20 -11.54
N TRP A 416 16.62 31.15 -10.62
CA TRP A 416 15.25 31.62 -10.85
C TRP A 416 15.21 33.10 -11.22
N THR A 417 15.97 33.94 -10.50
CA THR A 417 16.09 35.38 -10.79
C THR A 417 16.65 35.60 -12.20
N SER A 418 17.77 34.93 -12.54
CA SER A 418 18.38 34.98 -13.88
C SER A 418 17.44 34.49 -14.98
N ALA A 419 16.59 33.49 -14.70
CA ALA A 419 15.62 32.98 -15.66
C ALA A 419 14.44 33.96 -15.87
N MET A 420 13.90 34.53 -14.78
CA MET A 420 12.80 35.50 -14.81
C MET A 420 13.20 36.83 -15.47
N ASP A 421 14.41 37.35 -15.17
CA ASP A 421 14.94 38.57 -15.80
C ASP A 421 15.16 38.41 -17.31
N LYS A 422 15.36 37.17 -17.77
CA LYS A 422 15.71 36.82 -19.15
C LYS A 422 14.51 36.36 -20.00
N TYR A 423 13.50 35.78 -19.36
CA TYR A 423 12.36 35.13 -20.00
C TYR A 423 11.05 35.47 -19.27
N THR A 424 10.19 36.28 -19.90
CA THR A 424 8.86 36.64 -19.34
C THR A 424 7.88 35.47 -19.31
N ASP A 425 8.20 34.40 -20.04
CA ASP A 425 7.48 33.13 -20.17
C ASP A 425 8.22 32.00 -19.41
N TRP A 426 8.90 32.34 -18.32
CA TRP A 426 9.59 31.37 -17.46
C TRP A 426 8.63 30.63 -16.52
N ILE A 427 8.64 29.30 -16.56
CA ILE A 427 7.99 28.45 -15.57
C ILE A 427 8.97 27.36 -15.12
N MET A 428 9.23 27.26 -13.81
CA MET A 428 10.14 26.24 -13.24
C MET A 428 9.77 24.78 -13.60
N ALA A 429 8.48 24.51 -13.82
CA ALA A 429 7.96 23.20 -14.17
C ALA A 429 8.04 22.89 -15.68
N ASP A 430 8.33 23.89 -16.53
CA ASP A 430 8.50 23.72 -17.98
C ASP A 430 9.35 24.86 -18.56
N ILE A 431 10.60 24.55 -18.88
CA ILE A 431 11.57 25.50 -19.42
C ILE A 431 11.39 25.77 -20.92
N GLN A 432 10.42 25.15 -21.61
CA GLN A 432 10.18 25.43 -23.02
C GLN A 432 9.75 26.90 -23.25
N PRO A 433 10.09 27.52 -24.39
CA PRO A 433 9.51 28.81 -24.77
C PRO A 433 8.00 28.71 -24.93
N GLY A 434 7.24 29.55 -24.23
CA GLY A 434 5.78 29.42 -24.11
C GLY A 434 5.34 28.21 -23.27
N GLY A 435 6.19 27.74 -22.35
CA GLY A 435 5.90 26.62 -21.46
C GLY A 435 4.70 26.86 -20.55
N VAL A 436 4.08 25.77 -20.08
CA VAL A 436 2.73 25.77 -19.47
C VAL A 436 2.65 24.89 -18.22
N ARG A 437 1.43 24.67 -17.70
CA ARG A 437 1.10 23.71 -16.63
C ARG A 437 -0.25 23.05 -16.93
N PRO A 438 -0.55 21.87 -16.34
CA PRO A 438 -1.89 21.30 -16.41
C PRO A 438 -2.96 22.27 -15.86
N PRO A 439 -4.19 22.29 -16.40
CA PRO A 439 -5.29 23.07 -15.83
C PRO A 439 -5.66 22.60 -14.42
N THR A 440 -5.67 23.51 -13.44
CA THR A 440 -5.97 23.19 -12.02
C THR A 440 -7.44 23.38 -11.62
N GLY A 441 -8.37 23.32 -12.58
CA GLY A 441 -9.81 23.47 -12.35
C GLY A 441 -10.42 22.41 -11.41
N HIS A 442 -9.65 21.38 -11.04
CA HIS A 442 -10.03 20.41 -10.01
C HIS A 442 -10.12 21.03 -8.62
N GLU A 443 -9.36 22.08 -8.31
CA GLU A 443 -9.42 22.75 -7.00
C GLU A 443 -10.81 23.35 -6.77
N GLU A 444 -11.26 24.21 -7.68
CA GLU A 444 -12.59 24.84 -7.62
C GLU A 444 -13.71 23.78 -7.68
N TYR A 445 -13.53 22.74 -8.49
CA TYR A 445 -14.49 21.64 -8.61
C TYR A 445 -14.65 20.85 -7.30
N LEU A 446 -13.55 20.46 -6.66
CA LEU A 446 -13.54 19.71 -5.40
C LEU A 446 -13.93 20.57 -4.19
N GLN A 447 -13.93 21.91 -4.31
CA GLN A 447 -14.49 22.83 -3.32
C GLN A 447 -16.01 22.98 -3.41
N ARG A 448 -16.67 22.44 -4.45
CA ARG A 448 -18.14 22.50 -4.57
C ARG A 448 -18.83 21.58 -3.55
N ALA A 449 -19.87 22.12 -2.92
CA ALA A 449 -20.64 21.38 -1.92
C ALA A 449 -21.43 20.18 -2.50
N ASP A 450 -21.89 20.23 -3.76
CA ASP A 450 -22.56 19.08 -4.40
C ASP A 450 -21.57 17.93 -4.65
N VAL A 451 -20.37 18.26 -5.16
CA VAL A 451 -19.28 17.30 -5.36
C VAL A 451 -18.84 16.69 -4.03
N GLN A 452 -18.56 17.49 -2.99
CA GLN A 452 -18.14 16.99 -1.67
C GLN A 452 -19.17 16.03 -1.04
N ASN A 453 -20.47 16.37 -1.12
CA ASN A 453 -21.53 15.50 -0.64
C ASN A 453 -21.64 14.20 -1.47
N ALA A 454 -21.43 14.25 -2.79
CA ALA A 454 -21.49 13.08 -3.67
C ALA A 454 -20.33 12.09 -3.44
N ILE A 455 -19.13 12.59 -3.10
CA ILE A 455 -17.95 11.74 -2.82
C ILE A 455 -17.82 11.34 -1.34
N GLY A 456 -18.52 12.01 -0.43
CA GLY A 456 -18.46 11.75 1.01
C GLY A 456 -17.32 12.46 1.75
N ALA A 457 -16.79 13.55 1.18
CA ALA A 457 -15.80 14.40 1.82
C ALA A 457 -16.38 15.11 3.06
N ARG A 458 -15.55 15.35 4.07
CA ARG A 458 -15.97 15.93 5.37
C ARG A 458 -15.34 17.28 5.70
N VAL A 459 -14.34 17.69 4.90
CA VAL A 459 -13.62 18.96 4.99
C VAL A 459 -13.57 19.59 3.60
N ASN A 460 -13.33 20.89 3.52
CA ASN A 460 -13.14 21.55 2.23
C ASN A 460 -11.79 21.16 1.61
N TYR A 461 -11.74 21.03 0.30
CA TYR A 461 -10.53 20.61 -0.42
C TYR A 461 -9.42 21.66 -0.39
N THR A 462 -8.19 21.23 -0.11
CA THR A 462 -6.96 22.05 -0.24
C THR A 462 -5.85 21.26 -0.92
N ASP A 463 -5.36 21.75 -2.07
CA ASP A 463 -4.43 21.01 -2.94
C ASP A 463 -3.09 20.70 -2.25
N SER A 464 -2.63 21.57 -1.33
CA SER A 464 -1.44 21.37 -0.49
C SER A 464 -1.75 21.55 1.00
N GLY A 465 -1.31 20.61 1.85
CA GLY A 465 -1.48 20.71 3.31
C GLY A 465 -0.68 19.66 4.10
N GLY A 466 -0.64 19.78 5.43
CA GLY A 466 0.18 18.95 6.32
C GLY A 466 1.71 19.20 6.26
N GLN A 467 2.21 19.81 5.19
CA GLN A 467 3.63 20.00 4.88
C GLN A 467 4.49 20.82 5.87
N GLY A 468 3.87 21.59 6.78
CA GLY A 468 4.58 22.59 7.60
C GLY A 468 5.75 22.02 8.42
N GLY A 469 5.52 20.93 9.15
CA GLY A 469 6.57 20.30 9.97
C GLY A 469 7.69 19.68 9.13
N ILE A 470 7.37 19.14 7.94
CA ILE A 470 8.32 18.52 7.01
C ILE A 470 9.27 19.60 6.45
N LEU A 471 8.74 20.77 6.09
CA LEU A 471 9.54 21.90 5.64
C LEU A 471 10.36 22.54 6.79
N GLU A 472 9.78 22.67 7.99
CA GLU A 472 10.47 23.23 9.15
C GLU A 472 11.58 22.34 9.70
N SER A 473 11.50 21.01 9.53
CA SER A 473 12.59 20.10 9.89
C SER A 473 13.77 20.12 8.92
N GLY A 474 13.56 20.65 7.71
CA GLY A 474 14.53 20.57 6.62
C GLY A 474 14.66 19.16 6.03
N ASP A 475 13.58 18.36 6.08
CA ASP A 475 13.52 16.98 5.56
C ASP A 475 14.00 16.88 4.11
N ASP A 476 13.67 17.90 3.29
CA ASP A 476 14.07 18.06 1.89
C ASP A 476 15.60 18.02 1.63
N ALA A 477 16.41 18.42 2.62
CA ALA A 477 17.86 18.43 2.51
C ALA A 477 18.51 17.06 2.80
N LYS A 478 17.72 16.04 3.16
CA LYS A 478 18.19 14.66 3.36
C LYS A 478 18.51 13.99 2.02
N SER A 479 18.99 12.75 2.10
CA SER A 479 19.15 11.85 0.96
C SER A 479 18.39 10.56 1.19
N PHE A 480 17.41 10.28 0.34
CA PHE A 480 16.67 9.02 0.26
C PHE A 480 17.29 8.04 -0.75
N LEU A 481 18.56 8.27 -1.12
CA LEU A 481 19.32 7.41 -2.01
C LEU A 481 19.67 6.07 -1.37
N GLY A 482 19.79 5.98 -0.03
CA GLY A 482 20.05 4.72 0.68
C GLY A 482 18.85 3.77 0.59
N GLU A 483 17.67 4.33 0.80
CA GLU A 483 16.35 3.73 0.80
C GLU A 483 16.04 3.21 -0.62
N LEU A 484 16.24 4.06 -1.63
CA LEU A 484 16.18 3.69 -3.05
C LEU A 484 17.19 2.58 -3.41
N SER A 485 18.40 2.63 -2.85
CA SER A 485 19.44 1.62 -3.08
C SER A 485 19.10 0.26 -2.46
N ARG A 486 18.41 0.24 -1.32
CA ARG A 486 17.87 -0.99 -0.75
C ARG A 486 16.74 -1.57 -1.59
N ILE A 487 15.78 -0.76 -2.02
CA ILE A 487 14.61 -1.22 -2.80
C ILE A 487 15.05 -1.98 -4.06
N VAL A 488 16.09 -1.50 -4.74
CA VAL A 488 16.66 -2.18 -5.91
C VAL A 488 17.40 -3.47 -5.53
N GLN A 489 18.04 -3.54 -4.36
CA GLN A 489 18.67 -4.78 -3.84
C GLN A 489 17.64 -5.84 -3.39
N ASP A 490 16.51 -5.41 -2.81
CA ASP A 490 15.41 -6.28 -2.37
C ASP A 490 14.53 -6.78 -3.54
N GLY A 491 14.85 -6.39 -4.79
CA GLY A 491 14.32 -6.97 -6.03
C GLY A 491 13.08 -6.28 -6.62
N VAL A 492 12.59 -5.21 -5.98
CA VAL A 492 11.44 -4.42 -6.45
C VAL A 492 11.72 -3.81 -7.83
N GLN A 493 10.72 -3.75 -8.71
CA GLN A 493 10.85 -3.09 -10.03
C GLN A 493 10.86 -1.57 -9.87
N VAL A 494 11.98 -0.90 -10.15
CA VAL A 494 12.14 0.55 -9.95
C VAL A 494 12.21 1.29 -11.28
N LEU A 495 11.30 2.25 -11.50
CA LEU A 495 11.34 3.19 -12.60
C LEU A 495 11.52 4.62 -12.10
N ILE A 496 12.69 5.20 -12.38
CA ILE A 496 12.99 6.62 -12.18
C ILE A 496 12.89 7.30 -13.54
N TRP A 497 11.99 8.27 -13.71
CA TRP A 497 11.76 8.88 -15.02
C TRP A 497 11.45 10.36 -14.90
N ALA A 498 11.78 11.11 -15.95
CA ALA A 498 11.62 12.56 -15.95
C ALA A 498 11.30 13.13 -17.34
N GLY A 499 10.39 14.09 -17.37
CA GLY A 499 10.24 15.03 -18.47
C GLY A 499 11.50 15.91 -18.60
N ASP A 500 11.92 16.16 -19.84
CA ASP A 500 13.20 16.80 -20.13
C ASP A 500 13.19 18.32 -20.19
N SER A 501 12.01 18.96 -20.06
CA SER A 501 11.87 20.40 -19.89
C SER A 501 11.54 20.83 -18.45
N ASP A 502 11.39 19.92 -17.49
CA ASP A 502 11.34 20.32 -16.09
C ASP A 502 12.69 20.89 -15.63
N TYR A 503 12.68 21.96 -14.83
CA TYR A 503 13.87 22.39 -14.08
C TYR A 503 13.92 21.75 -12.68
N VAL A 504 12.80 21.73 -11.94
CA VAL A 504 12.72 21.46 -10.50
C VAL A 504 13.37 20.12 -10.14
N CYS A 505 13.04 19.08 -10.89
CA CYS A 505 13.60 17.74 -10.76
C CYS A 505 14.03 17.20 -12.13
N ASN A 506 14.78 18.05 -12.85
CA ASN A 506 15.22 17.83 -14.23
C ASN A 506 15.83 16.43 -14.49
N TRP A 507 15.74 16.02 -15.75
CA TRP A 507 16.21 14.71 -16.21
C TRP A 507 17.70 14.45 -15.94
N VAL A 508 18.54 15.50 -15.83
CA VAL A 508 19.98 15.35 -15.51
C VAL A 508 20.17 14.93 -14.06
N GLY A 509 19.42 15.53 -13.13
CA GLY A 509 19.43 15.19 -11.71
C GLY A 509 18.93 13.77 -11.46
N THR A 510 17.72 13.47 -11.93
CA THR A 510 17.12 12.12 -11.78
C THR A 510 17.93 11.02 -12.46
N LYS A 511 18.59 11.28 -13.60
CA LYS A 511 19.54 10.34 -14.20
C LYS A 511 20.75 10.08 -13.29
N ARG A 512 21.33 11.14 -12.70
CA ARG A 512 22.49 11.00 -11.80
C ARG A 512 22.12 10.24 -10.53
N VAL A 513 20.92 10.42 -9.99
CA VAL A 513 20.38 9.60 -8.89
C VAL A 513 20.30 8.13 -9.33
N ALA A 514 19.68 7.84 -10.48
CA ALA A 514 19.58 6.48 -11.02
C ALA A 514 20.96 5.82 -11.27
N ASP A 515 21.95 6.58 -11.72
CA ASP A 515 23.35 6.13 -11.87
C ASP A 515 24.09 5.96 -10.52
N ALA A 516 23.61 6.62 -9.45
CA ALA A 516 24.19 6.61 -8.11
C ALA A 516 23.63 5.50 -7.21
N VAL A 517 22.47 4.90 -7.53
CA VAL A 517 21.87 3.77 -6.81
C VAL A 517 22.93 2.70 -6.51
N ASN A 518 23.04 2.29 -5.24
CA ASN A 518 24.08 1.38 -4.76
C ASN A 518 23.59 -0.06 -4.69
N TRP A 519 23.85 -0.84 -5.75
CA TRP A 519 23.41 -2.23 -5.88
C TRP A 519 24.39 -3.05 -6.75
N PRO A 520 24.31 -4.39 -6.78
CA PRO A 520 25.31 -5.24 -7.45
C PRO A 520 25.58 -4.93 -8.93
N ARG A 521 24.58 -4.43 -9.69
CA ARG A 521 24.75 -4.06 -11.10
C ARG A 521 25.03 -2.57 -11.33
N LYS A 522 25.25 -1.76 -10.28
CA LYS A 522 25.47 -0.30 -10.38
C LYS A 522 26.38 0.10 -11.54
N LYS A 523 27.54 -0.56 -11.67
CA LYS A 523 28.50 -0.29 -12.73
C LYS A 523 27.94 -0.54 -14.14
N GLU A 524 27.26 -1.67 -14.35
CA GLU A 524 26.59 -1.91 -15.64
C GLU A 524 25.54 -0.83 -15.88
N PHE A 525 24.68 -0.54 -14.89
CA PHE A 525 23.60 0.42 -15.08
C PHE A 525 24.12 1.82 -15.42
N SER A 526 25.13 2.34 -14.71
CA SER A 526 25.66 3.68 -14.94
C SER A 526 26.42 3.81 -16.26
N GLU A 527 27.21 2.80 -16.64
CA GLU A 527 27.95 2.75 -17.93
C GLU A 527 27.03 2.49 -19.14
N LYS A 528 25.80 2.01 -18.94
CA LYS A 528 24.85 1.72 -20.02
C LYS A 528 24.28 2.99 -20.65
N GLU A 529 24.45 3.10 -21.96
CA GLU A 529 23.92 4.19 -22.78
C GLU A 529 22.38 4.22 -22.79
N LEU A 530 21.82 5.42 -22.94
CA LEU A 530 20.39 5.63 -23.19
C LEU A 530 20.06 5.29 -24.65
N LYS A 531 19.07 4.43 -24.86
CA LYS A 531 18.58 4.03 -26.19
C LYS A 531 17.30 4.79 -26.54
N PRO A 532 17.00 5.02 -27.83
CA PRO A 532 15.67 5.47 -28.26
C PRO A 532 14.56 4.63 -27.66
N TYR A 533 13.55 5.29 -27.09
CA TYR A 533 12.29 4.67 -26.70
C TYR A 533 11.21 5.17 -27.66
N LYS A 534 10.57 4.24 -28.37
CA LYS A 534 9.54 4.54 -29.36
C LYS A 534 8.15 4.17 -28.87
N VAL A 535 7.21 5.00 -29.31
CA VAL A 535 5.77 4.82 -29.20
C VAL A 535 5.23 4.92 -30.61
N HIS A 536 4.62 3.84 -31.11
CA HIS A 536 4.14 3.73 -32.49
C HIS A 536 5.20 4.14 -33.54
N GLY A 537 6.44 3.67 -33.35
CA GLY A 537 7.58 3.96 -34.23
C GLY A 537 8.21 5.35 -34.07
N ALA A 538 7.54 6.31 -33.45
CA ALA A 538 8.06 7.66 -33.19
C ALA A 538 8.89 7.68 -31.89
N GLN A 539 10.06 8.31 -31.89
CA GLN A 539 10.88 8.41 -30.68
C GLN A 539 10.31 9.50 -29.76
N LYS A 540 9.74 9.08 -28.63
CA LYS A 540 9.13 9.95 -27.61
C LYS A 540 9.97 10.11 -26.34
N ALA A 541 10.92 9.22 -26.14
CA ALA A 541 11.79 9.22 -24.97
C ALA A 541 13.15 8.58 -25.30
N THR A 542 14.04 8.55 -24.33
CA THR A 542 15.19 7.63 -24.29
C THR A 542 15.23 6.91 -22.96
N PHE A 543 15.69 5.67 -22.95
CA PHE A 543 15.62 4.79 -21.78
C PHE A 543 16.85 3.91 -21.62
N LYS A 544 17.04 3.37 -20.41
CA LYS A 544 17.90 2.22 -20.15
C LYS A 544 17.32 1.32 -19.07
N SER A 545 17.79 0.07 -19.04
CA SER A 545 17.37 -0.92 -18.04
C SER A 545 18.47 -1.94 -17.77
N VAL A 546 18.61 -2.34 -16.51
CA VAL A 546 19.39 -3.50 -16.06
C VAL A 546 18.55 -4.19 -15.01
N GLU A 547 18.30 -5.50 -15.18
CA GLU A 547 17.50 -6.31 -14.25
C GLU A 547 16.20 -5.56 -13.84
N ASN A 548 16.03 -5.24 -12.55
CA ASN A 548 14.87 -4.56 -11.98
C ASN A 548 14.99 -3.01 -11.88
N LEU A 549 16.05 -2.39 -12.41
CA LEU A 549 16.20 -0.92 -12.42
C LEU A 549 16.06 -0.36 -13.83
N HIS A 550 15.17 0.63 -13.97
CA HIS A 550 14.81 1.29 -15.21
C HIS A 550 14.95 2.81 -15.07
N TYR A 551 15.44 3.48 -16.12
CA TYR A 551 15.40 4.93 -16.23
C TYR A 551 14.88 5.38 -17.60
N ALA A 552 14.09 6.47 -17.63
CA ALA A 552 13.65 7.11 -18.87
C ALA A 552 13.68 8.66 -18.80
N ARG A 553 14.23 9.28 -19.85
CA ARG A 553 14.04 10.72 -20.18
C ARG A 553 12.92 10.82 -21.22
N VAL A 554 11.82 11.46 -20.87
CA VAL A 554 10.69 11.73 -21.79
C VAL A 554 10.88 13.09 -22.47
N PHE A 555 10.64 13.16 -23.77
CA PHE A 555 10.88 14.36 -24.57
C PHE A 555 9.65 15.26 -24.68
N ASN A 556 9.87 16.58 -24.61
CA ASN A 556 8.81 17.59 -24.65
C ASN A 556 7.79 17.36 -23.52
N ALA A 557 8.31 17.32 -22.31
CA ALA A 557 7.53 17.16 -21.09
C ALA A 557 8.16 17.93 -19.94
N GLY A 558 7.35 18.75 -19.27
CA GLY A 558 7.68 19.37 -18.00
C GLY A 558 7.54 18.41 -16.82
N HIS A 559 7.36 18.97 -15.62
CA HIS A 559 7.31 18.25 -14.35
C HIS A 559 6.24 17.15 -14.32
N ASN A 560 5.02 17.46 -14.80
CA ASN A 560 3.88 16.54 -14.82
C ASN A 560 3.84 15.70 -16.12
N VAL A 561 4.79 14.76 -16.26
CA VAL A 561 5.10 14.04 -17.51
C VAL A 561 3.88 13.41 -18.19
N TRP A 562 2.95 12.88 -17.39
CA TRP A 562 1.71 12.27 -17.89
C TRP A 562 0.84 13.24 -18.66
N TRP A 563 0.75 14.50 -18.24
CA TRP A 563 -0.07 15.50 -18.94
C TRP A 563 0.54 15.88 -20.29
N TYR A 564 1.88 15.96 -20.36
CA TYR A 564 2.61 16.31 -21.59
C TYR A 564 2.68 15.18 -22.62
N GLN A 565 2.92 13.93 -22.18
CA GLN A 565 3.08 12.77 -23.06
C GLN A 565 2.27 11.56 -22.54
N PRO A 566 0.92 11.65 -22.44
CA PRO A 566 0.08 10.66 -21.76
C PRO A 566 0.21 9.25 -22.32
N GLU A 567 0.19 9.10 -23.65
CA GLU A 567 0.40 7.83 -24.35
C GLU A 567 1.76 7.19 -24.05
N THR A 568 2.82 8.01 -23.98
CA THR A 568 4.19 7.53 -23.69
C THR A 568 4.32 7.08 -22.25
N SER A 569 3.74 7.85 -21.33
CA SER A 569 3.69 7.56 -19.90
C SER A 569 2.91 6.27 -19.63
N LEU A 570 1.75 6.09 -20.27
CA LEU A 570 0.96 4.87 -20.18
C LEU A 570 1.72 3.66 -20.75
N GLN A 571 2.46 3.81 -21.86
CA GLN A 571 3.29 2.72 -22.41
C GLN A 571 4.46 2.34 -21.47
N LEU A 572 5.16 3.31 -20.88
CA LEU A 572 6.24 3.06 -19.92
C LEU A 572 5.73 2.31 -18.69
N ILE A 573 4.59 2.76 -18.14
CA ILE A 573 4.04 2.26 -16.88
C ILE A 573 3.34 0.91 -17.05
N THR A 574 2.62 0.67 -18.15
CA THR A 574 2.08 -0.66 -18.46
C THR A 574 3.16 -1.69 -18.76
N GLN A 575 4.31 -1.28 -19.32
CA GLN A 575 5.48 -2.15 -19.46
C GLN A 575 6.11 -2.50 -18.10
N LEU A 576 6.31 -1.52 -17.21
CA LEU A 576 6.78 -1.73 -15.84
C LEU A 576 5.89 -2.73 -15.08
N LEU A 577 4.57 -2.50 -15.09
CA LEU A 577 3.55 -3.36 -14.46
C LEU A 577 3.43 -4.76 -15.10
N SER A 578 4.11 -5.02 -16.22
CA SER A 578 4.11 -6.31 -16.91
C SER A 578 5.39 -7.14 -16.71
N GLU A 579 6.38 -6.62 -15.97
CA GLU A 579 7.69 -7.24 -15.69
C GLU A 579 8.56 -7.59 -16.92
N LYS A 580 8.11 -7.25 -18.14
CA LYS A 580 8.85 -7.52 -19.39
C LYS A 580 10.00 -6.53 -19.64
N GLY A 581 10.18 -5.57 -18.73
CA GLY A 581 11.08 -4.44 -18.89
C GLY A 581 10.60 -3.44 -19.95
N LEU A 582 11.29 -2.31 -20.03
CA LEU A 582 10.98 -1.27 -21.02
C LEU A 582 11.40 -1.69 -22.43
N SER A 583 10.53 -1.43 -23.42
CA SER A 583 10.76 -1.74 -24.83
C SER A 583 10.06 -0.76 -25.77
N SER A 584 10.59 -0.61 -26.99
CA SER A 584 10.02 0.25 -28.03
C SER A 584 8.91 -0.43 -28.82
N THR A 585 7.94 0.35 -29.30
CA THR A 585 6.89 -0.05 -30.26
C THR A 585 7.03 0.65 -31.61
#